data_AF-A0A5B0DU01-F1
#
_entry.id   AF-A0A5B0DU01-F1
#
_cell.length_a   1.000
_cell.length_b   1.000
_cell.length_c   1.000
_cell.angle_alpha   90.00
_cell.angle_beta   90.00
_cell.angle_gamma   90.00
#
_symmetry.space_group_name_H-M   'P 1'
#
loop_
_entity.id
_entity.type
_entity.pdbx_description
1 polymer ?
#
loop_
_entity_poly.entity_id
_entity_poly.type
_entity_poly.pdbx_seq_one_letter_code
_entity_poly.pdbx_strand_id
1 'polypeptide(L)'
;MAREQYPSEKAERFQIRLPDGLREEIRSAAERNGRSMNAEIVHRLQSVGSLRDQFAGQALSGFLGNSKSLGLQHYPAEAAGAAYRVADAMIAAREVKP
;
A
#
# COMPACT_ATOMS: atom_id res chain seq x y z
N MET A 1 -25.86 -21.87 -24.03
CA MET A 1 -24.76 -20.93 -24.32
C MET A 1 -24.08 -20.59 -23.01
N ALA A 2 -22.78 -20.86 -22.86
CA ALA A 2 -22.04 -20.49 -21.66
C ALA A 2 -21.90 -18.96 -21.62
N ARG A 3 -22.34 -18.33 -20.52
CA ARG A 3 -22.17 -16.89 -20.31
C ARG A 3 -20.69 -16.61 -20.03
N GLU A 4 -20.10 -15.71 -20.80
CA GLU A 4 -18.73 -15.25 -20.62
C GLU A 4 -18.65 -14.40 -19.35
N GLN A 5 -17.79 -14.79 -18.40
CA GLN A 5 -17.71 -14.11 -17.10
C GLN A 5 -17.04 -12.75 -17.22
N TYR A 6 -17.68 -11.72 -16.66
CA TYR A 6 -17.13 -10.37 -16.64
C TYR A 6 -15.90 -10.28 -15.72
N PRO A 7 -14.93 -9.38 -15.98
CA PRO A 7 -13.75 -9.21 -15.11
C PRO A 7 -14.10 -8.92 -13.64
N SER A 8 -15.22 -8.24 -13.38
CA SER A 8 -15.76 -7.99 -12.03
C SER A 8 -16.28 -9.23 -11.32
N GLU A 9 -16.57 -10.31 -12.05
CA GLU A 9 -16.98 -11.60 -11.49
C GLU A 9 -15.78 -12.47 -11.09
N LYS A 10 -14.62 -12.23 -11.70
CA LYS A 10 -13.36 -12.90 -11.36
C LYS A 10 -12.61 -12.23 -10.19
N ALA A 11 -12.97 -11.00 -9.85
CA ALA A 11 -12.33 -10.26 -8.77
C ALA A 11 -12.67 -10.84 -7.40
N GLU A 12 -11.68 -10.91 -6.51
CA GLU A 12 -11.88 -11.31 -5.12
C GLU A 12 -12.83 -10.35 -4.40
N ARG A 13 -13.74 -10.91 -3.58
CA ARG A 13 -14.77 -10.16 -2.86
C ARG A 13 -14.54 -10.29 -1.37
N PHE A 14 -14.45 -9.16 -0.68
CA PHE A 14 -14.27 -9.12 0.77
C PHE A 14 -15.37 -8.28 1.42
N GLN A 15 -16.01 -8.80 2.46
CA GLN A 15 -17.04 -8.07 3.20
C GLN A 15 -16.40 -7.31 4.37
N ILE A 16 -16.62 -5.99 4.42
CA ILE A 16 -16.06 -5.11 5.44
C ILE A 16 -17.19 -4.61 6.34
N ARG A 17 -16.96 -4.66 7.66
CA ARG A 17 -17.82 -3.97 8.64
C ARG A 17 -17.31 -2.55 8.79
N LEU A 18 -18.14 -1.58 8.41
CA LEU A 18 -17.81 -0.16 8.51
C LEU A 18 -18.41 0.40 9.82
N PRO A 19 -17.69 1.29 10.52
CA PRO A 19 -18.26 2.12 11.58
C PRO A 19 -19.40 3.00 11.04
N ASP A 20 -20.25 3.46 11.94
CA ASP A 20 -21.36 4.35 11.60
C ASP A 20 -20.85 5.62 10.89
N GLY A 21 -21.58 6.06 9.87
CA GLY A 21 -21.25 7.25 9.07
C GLY A 21 -20.19 7.04 7.98
N LEU A 22 -19.23 6.12 8.16
CA LEU A 22 -18.11 5.97 7.23
C LEU A 22 -18.55 5.59 5.81
N ARG A 23 -19.62 4.79 5.67
CA ARG A 23 -20.15 4.43 4.35
C ARG A 23 -20.64 5.64 3.56
N GLU A 24 -21.28 6.60 4.23
CA GLU A 24 -21.82 7.79 3.58
C GLU A 24 -20.70 8.76 3.19
N GLU A 25 -19.68 8.88 4.03
CA GLU A 25 -18.47 9.65 3.71
C GLU A 25 -17.78 9.12 2.44
N ILE A 26 -17.62 7.80 2.32
CA ILE A 26 -17.03 7.17 1.13
C ILE A 26 -17.92 7.41 -0.10
N ARG A 27 -19.26 7.31 0.05
CA ARG A 27 -20.19 7.62 -1.05
C ARG A 27 -20.00 9.04 -1.56
N SER A 28 -20.06 10.01 -0.66
CA SER A 28 -19.93 11.43 -1.02
C SER A 28 -18.57 11.73 -1.66
N ALA A 29 -17.49 11.10 -1.17
CA ALA A 29 -16.17 11.23 -1.80
C ALA A 29 -16.13 10.61 -3.20
N ALA A 30 -16.73 9.43 -3.40
CA ALA A 30 -16.78 8.77 -4.69
C ALA A 30 -17.54 9.63 -5.73
N GLU A 31 -18.68 10.21 -5.33
CA GLU A 31 -19.47 11.12 -6.17
C GLU A 31 -18.68 12.37 -6.55
N ARG A 32 -18.01 13.03 -5.59
CA ARG A 32 -17.15 14.18 -5.86
C ARG A 32 -16.00 13.86 -6.81
N ASN A 33 -15.47 12.64 -6.75
CA ASN A 33 -14.35 12.18 -7.55
C ASN A 33 -14.77 11.55 -8.89
N GLY A 34 -16.08 11.46 -9.19
CA GLY A 34 -16.60 10.81 -10.40
C GLY A 34 -16.29 9.31 -10.47
N ARG A 35 -16.16 8.64 -9.32
CA ARG A 35 -15.83 7.22 -9.19
C ARG A 35 -17.00 6.44 -8.62
N SER A 36 -17.07 5.14 -8.93
CA SER A 36 -17.94 4.25 -8.15
C SER A 36 -17.42 4.14 -6.73
N MET A 37 -18.30 3.83 -5.78
CA MET A 37 -17.89 3.62 -4.38
C MET A 37 -16.78 2.56 -4.26
N ASN A 38 -16.86 1.48 -5.04
CA ASN A 38 -15.82 0.46 -5.08
C ASN A 38 -14.49 1.01 -5.62
N ALA A 39 -14.53 1.82 -6.69
CA ALA A 39 -13.32 2.43 -7.25
C ALA A 39 -12.67 3.43 -6.28
N GLU A 40 -13.45 4.17 -5.49
CA GLU A 40 -12.93 5.06 -4.45
C GLU A 40 -12.31 4.27 -3.28
N ILE A 41 -12.93 3.16 -2.84
CA ILE A 41 -12.35 2.28 -1.82
C ILE A 41 -11.01 1.72 -2.31
N VAL A 42 -10.98 1.16 -3.52
CA VAL A 42 -9.75 0.62 -4.12
C VAL A 42 -8.70 1.72 -4.26
N HIS A 43 -9.08 2.91 -4.74
CA HIS A 43 -8.16 4.03 -4.87
C HIS A 43 -7.55 4.43 -3.53
N ARG A 44 -8.34 4.50 -2.46
CA ARG A 44 -7.84 4.81 -1.11
C ARG A 44 -6.86 3.76 -0.62
N LEU A 45 -7.22 2.48 -0.78
CA LEU A 45 -6.36 1.35 -0.41
C LEU A 45 -5.04 1.33 -1.20
N GLN A 46 -5.05 1.80 -2.45
CA GLN A 46 -3.84 1.94 -3.27
C GLN A 46 -3.04 3.22 -2.96
N SER A 47 -3.72 4.30 -2.57
CA SER A 47 -3.12 5.61 -2.33
C SER A 47 -2.35 5.68 -1.01
N VAL A 48 -2.80 4.93 -0.01
CA VAL A 48 -2.06 4.77 1.23
C VAL A 48 -0.97 3.75 0.93
N GLY A 49 0.24 4.23 0.64
CA GLY A 49 1.42 3.38 0.56
C GLY A 49 1.45 2.46 1.78
N SER A 50 1.86 1.21 1.57
CA SER A 50 1.87 0.25 2.67
C SER A 50 2.80 0.74 3.79
N LEU A 51 2.56 0.31 5.02
CA LEU A 51 3.49 0.57 6.14
C LEU A 51 4.92 0.14 5.78
N ARG A 52 5.04 -0.91 4.95
CA ARG A 52 6.28 -1.39 4.36
C ARG A 52 6.93 -0.34 3.45
N ASP A 53 6.17 0.28 2.54
CA ASP A 53 6.66 1.33 1.65
C ASP A 53 7.10 2.57 2.45
N GLN A 54 6.40 2.89 3.53
CA GLN A 54 6.77 3.98 4.43
C GLN A 54 8.11 3.71 5.12
N PHE A 55 8.29 2.53 5.71
CA PHE A 55 9.56 2.14 6.33
C PHE A 55 10.70 2.04 5.32
N ALA A 56 10.43 1.52 4.11
CA ALA A 56 11.42 1.46 3.05
C ALA A 56 11.86 2.87 2.62
N GLY A 57 10.92 3.81 2.46
CA GLY A 57 11.25 5.21 2.17
C GLY A 57 12.17 5.83 3.23
N GLN A 58 11.85 5.63 4.51
CA GLN A 58 12.67 6.12 5.63
C GLN A 58 14.07 5.49 5.66
N ALA A 59 14.16 4.16 5.50
CA ALA A 59 15.43 3.45 5.45
C ALA A 59 16.30 3.92 4.27
N LEU A 60 15.70 4.08 3.09
CA LEU A 60 16.38 4.57 1.89
C LEU A 60 16.94 5.98 2.10
N SER A 61 16.18 6.89 2.71
CA SER A 61 16.69 8.23 3.05
C SER A 61 17.90 8.17 3.99
N GLY A 62 17.86 7.30 5.00
CA GLY A 62 19.00 7.07 5.89
C GLY A 62 20.23 6.49 5.17
N PHE A 63 20.02 5.60 4.20
CA PHE A 63 21.10 5.06 3.38
C PHE A 63 21.71 6.13 2.48
N LEU A 64 20.90 6.87 1.71
CA LEU A 64 21.42 7.88 0.78
C LEU A 64 22.09 9.06 1.50
N GLY A 65 21.62 9.42 2.69
CA GLY A 65 22.18 10.50 3.51
C GLY A 65 23.51 10.16 4.20
N ASN A 66 23.92 8.89 4.22
CA ASN A 66 25.18 8.47 4.83
C ASN A 66 26.30 8.43 3.78
N SER A 67 27.37 9.22 3.96
CA SER A 67 28.51 9.29 3.01
C SER A 67 29.26 7.96 2.85
N LYS A 68 29.08 7.01 3.78
CA LYS A 68 29.62 5.64 3.69
C LYS A 68 28.63 4.62 3.13
N SER A 69 27.54 5.05 2.50
CA SER A 69 26.59 4.12 1.87
C SER A 69 27.28 3.39 0.71
N LEU A 70 27.91 2.26 1.05
CA LEU A 70 28.72 1.36 0.22
C LEU A 70 28.16 1.19 -1.20
N GLY A 71 28.53 2.05 -2.13
CA GLY A 71 28.11 1.98 -3.54
C GLY A 71 26.63 2.22 -3.82
N LEU A 72 25.75 2.16 -2.81
CA LEU A 72 24.29 2.18 -2.98
C LEU A 72 23.76 3.45 -3.68
N GLN A 73 24.49 4.57 -3.63
CA GLN A 73 24.13 5.77 -4.40
C GLN A 73 24.17 5.55 -5.92
N HIS A 74 25.00 4.61 -6.39
CA HIS A 74 25.18 4.29 -7.82
C HIS A 74 24.36 3.07 -8.26
N TYR A 75 23.79 2.31 -7.32
CA TYR A 75 23.01 1.10 -7.57
C TYR A 75 21.60 1.24 -6.97
N PRO A 76 20.69 1.97 -7.64
CA PRO A 76 19.37 2.30 -7.09
C PRO A 76 18.53 1.05 -6.76
N ALA A 77 18.67 -0.02 -7.55
CA ALA A 77 17.98 -1.28 -7.29
C ALA A 77 18.45 -1.96 -5.99
N GLU A 78 19.75 -1.89 -5.69
CA GLU A 78 20.33 -2.47 -4.47
C GLU A 78 19.91 -1.65 -3.24
N ALA A 79 19.91 -0.32 -3.36
CA ALA A 79 19.48 0.58 -2.30
C ALA A 79 17.99 0.37 -1.97
N ALA A 80 17.14 0.26 -2.99
CA ALA A 80 15.73 -0.07 -2.82
C ALA A 80 15.53 -1.45 -2.17
N GLY A 81 16.24 -2.47 -2.66
CA GLY A 81 16.17 -3.82 -2.10
C GLY A 81 16.60 -3.88 -0.63
N ALA A 82 17.67 -3.17 -0.26
CA ALA A 82 18.11 -3.06 1.13
C ALA A 82 17.08 -2.34 2.01
N ALA A 83 16.48 -1.27 1.50
CA ALA A 83 15.48 -0.49 2.24
C ALA A 83 14.22 -1.33 2.53
N TYR A 84 13.76 -2.10 1.55
CA TYR A 84 12.64 -3.01 1.74
C TYR A 84 12.95 -4.15 2.72
N ARG A 85 14.18 -4.69 2.75
CA ARG A 85 14.58 -5.67 3.78
C ARG A 85 14.53 -5.09 5.20
N VAL A 86 14.94 -3.83 5.37
CA VAL A 86 14.79 -3.14 6.66
C VAL A 86 13.32 -2.95 7.02
N ALA A 87 12.49 -2.54 6.06
CA ALA A 87 11.05 -2.43 6.27
C ALA A 87 10.40 -3.73 6.74
N ASP A 88 10.76 -4.85 6.09
CA ASP A 88 10.27 -6.19 6.46
C ASP A 88 10.70 -6.58 7.89
N ALA A 89 11.96 -6.30 8.26
CA ALA A 89 12.45 -6.53 9.62
C ALA A 89 11.72 -5.68 10.67
N MET A 90 11.39 -4.42 10.36
CA MET A 90 10.64 -3.53 11.25
C MET A 90 9.20 -4.00 11.46
N ILE A 91 8.53 -4.48 10.40
CA ILE A 91 7.18 -5.05 10.51
C ILE A 91 7.21 -6.32 11.35
N ALA A 92 8.15 -7.24 11.09
CA ALA A 92 8.30 -8.46 11.88
C ALA A 92 8.54 -8.13 13.37
N ALA A 93 9.39 -7.15 13.69
CA ALA A 93 9.63 -6.72 15.06
C ALA A 93 8.41 -6.09 15.76
N ARG A 94 7.41 -5.61 15.01
CA ARG A 94 6.14 -5.10 15.54
C ARG A 94 5.17 -6.23 15.89
N GLU A 95 5.12 -7.27 15.07
CA GLU A 95 4.29 -8.46 15.31
C GLU A 95 4.83 -9.29 16.49
N VAL A 96 6.14 -9.21 16.73
CA VAL A 96 6.80 -9.82 17.87
C VAL A 96 6.76 -8.84 19.06
N LYS A 97 5.61 -8.71 19.75
CA LYS A 97 5.55 -8.22 21.14
C LYS A 97 4.17 -8.40 21.80
N PRO A 98 4.14 -8.82 23.06
CA PRO A 98 4.74 -10.02 23.67
C PRO A 98 3.81 -11.24 23.63
#